data_AF-A0ABD5QJ47-F1
#
_entry.id   AF-A0ABD5QJ47-F1
#
_cell.length_a   1.000
_cell.length_b   1.000
_cell.length_c   1.000
_cell.angle_alpha   90.00
_cell.angle_beta   90.00
_cell.angle_gamma   90.00
#
_symmetry.space_group_name_H-M   'P 1'
#
loop_
_entity.id
_entity.type
_entity.pdbx_description
1 polymer ?
#
loop_
_entity_poly.entity_id
_entity_poly.type
_entity_poly.pdbx_seq_one_letter_code
_entity_poly.pdbx_strand_id
1 'polypeptide(L)'
;MDEDIHLGDDGSIVYDGFGEIESLYDRLDSVITAIEDRNTSGNDIILEPEERTCLLEFYVVGHAHLERLTAIILYETLGGEERPPQNTIAFFREFSQARREDLLFHTGIIDSGLKGELSNIRQYRNDLVHAQHNRMYLPDGKPLRALVNRAIDTIQKLDEQVDELGSSASS
;
A
#
# COMPACT_ATOMS: atom_id res chain seq x y z
N MET A 1 4.57 -15.70 16.56
CA MET A 1 5.76 -16.10 15.79
C MET A 1 5.51 -15.41 14.48
N ASP A 2 6.25 -14.34 14.18
CA ASP A 2 5.93 -13.45 13.06
C ASP A 2 6.06 -14.26 11.77
N GLU A 3 4.93 -14.53 11.13
CA GLU A 3 4.84 -15.35 9.92
C GLU A 3 5.48 -14.64 8.71
N ASP A 4 5.84 -13.36 8.85
CA ASP A 4 6.37 -12.49 7.79
C ASP A 4 7.90 -12.50 7.67
N ILE A 5 8.58 -13.37 8.43
CA ILE A 5 10.05 -13.45 8.48
C ILE A 5 10.49 -14.84 8.00
N HIS A 6 11.18 -14.90 6.87
CA HIS A 6 11.72 -16.12 6.31
C HIS A 6 13.24 -16.04 6.09
N LEU A 7 13.91 -17.18 6.04
CA LEU A 7 15.34 -17.26 5.70
C LEU A 7 15.49 -17.46 4.19
N GLY A 8 16.17 -16.54 3.53
CA GLY A 8 16.59 -16.69 2.13
C GLY A 8 17.64 -17.77 1.97
N ASP A 9 17.83 -18.26 0.74
CA ASP A 9 18.79 -19.32 0.40
C ASP A 9 20.26 -18.98 0.75
N ASP A 10 20.56 -17.70 0.95
CA ASP A 10 21.87 -17.19 1.36
C ASP A 10 22.00 -16.94 2.87
N GLY A 11 20.98 -17.28 3.66
CA GLY A 11 20.91 -17.04 5.10
C GLY A 11 20.50 -15.62 5.50
N SER A 12 20.08 -14.78 4.55
CA SER A 12 19.48 -13.48 4.84
C SER A 12 18.07 -13.62 5.42
N ILE A 13 17.67 -12.65 6.24
CA ILE A 13 16.28 -12.52 6.69
C ILE A 13 15.51 -11.80 5.59
N VAL A 14 14.54 -12.48 4.98
CA VAL A 14 13.60 -11.95 4.01
C VAL A 14 12.33 -11.58 4.75
N TYR A 15 11.93 -10.32 4.62
CA TYR A 15 10.67 -9.82 5.15
C TYR A 15 9.60 -9.90 4.06
N ASP A 16 8.55 -10.67 4.29
CA ASP A 16 7.39 -10.73 3.41
C ASP A 16 6.48 -9.52 3.66
N GLY A 17 6.86 -8.40 3.04
CA GLY A 17 6.11 -7.16 3.18
C GLY A 17 4.71 -7.21 2.57
N PHE A 18 4.43 -8.13 1.64
CA PHE A 18 3.08 -8.29 1.10
C PHE A 18 2.22 -9.20 1.99
N GLY A 19 2.79 -10.31 2.50
CA GLY A 19 2.13 -11.19 3.48
C GLY A 19 1.66 -10.47 4.75
N GLU A 20 2.44 -9.50 5.25
CA GLU A 20 2.00 -8.63 6.36
C GLU A 20 0.75 -7.85 5.97
N ILE A 21 0.71 -7.28 4.75
CA ILE A 21 -0.42 -6.48 4.28
C ILE A 21 -1.65 -7.35 4.05
N GLU A 22 -1.50 -8.57 3.54
CA GLU A 22 -2.58 -9.55 3.43
C GLU A 22 -3.16 -9.89 4.81
N SER A 23 -2.29 -10.12 5.80
CA SER A 23 -2.71 -10.36 7.19
C SER A 23 -3.48 -9.18 7.78
N LEU A 24 -3.04 -7.95 7.51
CA LEU A 24 -3.74 -6.73 7.91
C LEU A 24 -5.07 -6.57 7.17
N TYR A 25 -5.13 -6.92 5.89
CA TYR A 25 -6.34 -6.91 5.09
C TYR A 25 -7.37 -7.90 5.63
N ASP A 26 -6.99 -9.15 5.91
CA ASP A 26 -7.91 -10.19 6.43
C ASP A 26 -8.52 -9.78 7.78
N ARG A 27 -7.69 -9.21 8.66
CA ARG A 27 -8.16 -8.64 9.93
C ARG A 27 -9.11 -7.47 9.69
N LEU A 28 -8.79 -6.58 8.76
CA LEU A 28 -9.63 -5.44 8.43
C LEU A 28 -10.94 -5.86 7.76
N ASP A 29 -10.95 -6.89 6.91
CA ASP A 29 -12.13 -7.41 6.23
C ASP A 29 -13.16 -7.98 7.23
N SER A 30 -12.66 -8.67 8.26
CA SER A 30 -13.47 -9.13 9.39
C SER A 30 -14.14 -7.95 10.11
N VAL A 31 -13.41 -6.85 10.31
CA VAL A 31 -13.93 -5.62 10.92
C VAL A 31 -14.94 -4.91 10.01
N ILE A 32 -14.68 -4.82 8.71
CA ILE A 32 -15.59 -4.23 7.72
C ILE A 32 -16.90 -4.99 7.70
N THR A 33 -16.85 -6.33 7.74
CA THR A 33 -18.05 -7.17 7.81
C THR A 33 -18.89 -6.84 9.05
N ALA A 34 -18.25 -6.74 10.23
CA ALA A 34 -18.93 -6.35 11.46
C ALA A 34 -19.53 -4.92 11.40
N ILE A 35 -18.84 -3.98 10.75
CA ILE A 35 -19.35 -2.62 10.49
C ILE A 35 -20.59 -2.66 9.61
N GLU A 36 -20.54 -3.40 8.50
CA GLU A 36 -21.63 -3.53 7.53
C GLU A 36 -22.87 -4.19 8.14
N ASP A 37 -22.68 -5.23 8.96
CA ASP A 37 -23.75 -5.91 9.69
C ASP A 37 -24.47 -4.97 10.67
N ARG A 38 -23.73 -4.04 11.30
CA ARG A 38 -24.30 -3.03 12.20
C ARG A 38 -25.00 -1.90 11.43
N ASN A 39 -24.63 -1.63 10.18
CA ASN A 39 -25.17 -0.51 9.39
C ASN A 39 -26.42 -0.88 8.55
N THR A 40 -27.39 -1.52 9.15
CA THR A 40 -28.65 -1.91 8.50
C THR A 40 -29.61 -0.73 8.19
N SER A 41 -29.26 0.51 8.55
CA SER A 41 -30.20 1.65 8.55
C SER A 41 -29.81 2.86 7.69
N GLY A 42 -28.69 2.82 6.96
CA GLY A 42 -28.32 3.89 6.00
C GLY A 42 -27.94 5.22 6.64
N ASN A 43 -27.54 5.21 7.91
CA ASN A 43 -27.00 6.40 8.60
C ASN A 43 -25.47 6.41 8.53
N ASP A 44 -24.90 7.59 8.80
CA ASP A 44 -23.49 7.82 9.10
C ASP A 44 -22.92 6.77 10.07
N ILE A 45 -21.98 5.94 9.60
CA ILE A 45 -21.26 5.00 10.47
C ILE A 45 -20.21 5.78 11.26
N ILE A 46 -20.31 5.69 12.59
CA ILE A 46 -19.23 6.11 13.49
C ILE A 46 -18.38 4.87 13.78
N LEU A 47 -17.14 4.89 13.30
CA LEU A 47 -16.19 3.81 13.58
C LEU A 47 -15.81 3.76 15.07
N GLU A 48 -15.80 2.57 15.66
CA GLU A 48 -15.29 2.33 17.02
C GLU A 48 -13.74 2.47 17.05
N PRO A 49 -13.12 2.72 18.23
CA PRO A 49 -11.67 2.91 18.33
C PRO A 49 -10.82 1.80 17.72
N GLU A 50 -11.22 0.55 17.90
CA GLU A 50 -10.55 -0.64 17.38
C GLU A 50 -10.62 -0.69 15.85
N GLU A 51 -11.73 -0.25 15.27
CA GLU A 51 -12.00 -0.24 13.84
C GLU A 51 -11.20 0.85 13.13
N ARG A 52 -11.14 2.04 13.75
CA ARG A 52 -10.26 3.12 13.31
C ARG A 52 -8.80 2.67 13.35
N THR A 53 -8.41 1.94 14.39
CA THR A 53 -7.04 1.42 14.53
C THR A 53 -6.72 0.43 13.41
N CYS A 54 -7.59 -0.55 13.14
CA CYS A 54 -7.37 -1.53 12.07
C CYS A 54 -7.27 -0.85 10.69
N LEU A 55 -8.16 0.11 10.43
CA LEU A 55 -8.15 0.87 9.17
C LEU A 55 -6.87 1.71 9.02
N LEU A 56 -6.47 2.40 10.09
CA LEU A 56 -5.25 3.21 10.10
C LEU A 56 -4.01 2.34 9.91
N GLU A 57 -3.93 1.21 10.61
CA GLU A 57 -2.82 0.26 10.55
C GLU A 57 -2.63 -0.26 9.12
N PHE A 58 -3.70 -0.77 8.48
CA PHE A 58 -3.67 -1.20 7.09
C PHE A 58 -3.18 -0.10 6.13
N TYR A 59 -3.75 1.11 6.22
CA TYR A 59 -3.36 2.20 5.32
C TYR A 59 -1.96 2.76 5.60
N VAL A 60 -1.46 2.71 6.83
CA VAL A 60 -0.11 3.15 7.17
C VAL A 60 0.94 2.16 6.67
N VAL A 61 0.76 0.86 6.96
CA VAL A 61 1.68 -0.20 6.54
C VAL A 61 1.64 -0.36 5.02
N GLY A 62 0.44 -0.47 4.43
CA GLY A 62 0.28 -0.58 2.99
C GLY A 62 0.87 0.61 2.23
N HIS A 63 0.74 1.82 2.76
CA HIS A 63 1.37 3.00 2.18
C HIS A 63 2.90 2.97 2.27
N ALA A 64 3.48 2.51 3.39
CA ALA A 64 4.93 2.36 3.52
C ALA A 64 5.47 1.34 2.49
N HIS A 65 4.74 0.26 2.24
CA HIS A 65 5.10 -0.71 1.22
C HIS A 65 4.97 -0.16 -0.20
N LEU A 66 3.92 0.61 -0.53
CA LEU A 66 3.82 1.32 -1.81
C LEU A 66 5.01 2.25 -2.05
N GLU A 67 5.45 2.96 -1.01
CA GLU A 67 6.65 3.78 -1.10
C GLU A 67 7.90 2.94 -1.42
N ARG A 68 8.04 1.77 -0.78
CA ARG A 68 9.13 0.84 -1.08
C ARG A 68 9.07 0.36 -2.54
N LEU A 69 7.92 -0.13 -2.99
CA LEU A 69 7.71 -0.68 -4.33
C LEU A 69 7.97 0.37 -5.42
N THR A 70 7.39 1.56 -5.29
CA THR A 70 7.59 2.65 -6.26
C THR A 70 9.05 3.08 -6.37
N ALA A 71 9.82 3.05 -5.28
CA ALA A 71 11.26 3.32 -5.31
C ALA A 71 12.05 2.21 -6.02
N ILE A 72 11.69 0.94 -5.82
CA ILE A 72 12.29 -0.20 -6.51
C ILE A 72 12.01 -0.12 -8.01
N ILE A 73 10.75 0.08 -8.41
CA ILE A 73 10.37 0.17 -9.82
C ILE A 73 11.11 1.31 -10.54
N LEU A 74 11.18 2.49 -9.93
CA LEU A 74 11.95 3.61 -10.49
C LEU A 74 13.42 3.25 -10.67
N TYR A 75 14.00 2.55 -9.70
CA TYR A 75 15.38 2.10 -9.80
C TYR A 75 15.57 1.09 -10.93
N GLU A 76 14.82 -0.01 -10.95
CA GLU A 76 14.99 -1.08 -11.95
C GLU A 76 14.78 -0.53 -13.37
N THR A 77 13.84 0.40 -13.53
CA THR A 77 13.51 0.94 -14.85
C THR A 77 14.46 2.04 -15.33
N LEU A 78 15.03 2.85 -14.43
CA LEU A 78 15.88 4.01 -14.80
C LEU A 78 17.37 3.78 -14.53
N GLY A 79 17.71 2.86 -13.64
CA GLY A 79 19.05 2.61 -13.12
C GLY A 79 19.95 1.85 -14.08
N GLY A 80 19.39 1.01 -14.96
CA GLY A 80 20.11 0.37 -16.07
C GLY A 80 21.29 -0.55 -15.70
N GLU A 81 21.51 -0.83 -14.41
CA GLU A 81 22.57 -1.70 -13.91
C GLU A 81 21.97 -2.95 -13.25
N GLU A 82 22.61 -4.11 -13.42
CA GLU A 82 22.14 -5.43 -12.93
C GLU A 82 21.96 -5.53 -11.40
N ARG A 83 22.47 -4.56 -10.62
CA ARG A 83 22.25 -4.49 -9.16
C ARG A 83 22.44 -3.07 -8.62
N PRO A 84 21.51 -2.55 -7.79
CA PRO A 84 21.59 -1.19 -7.27
C PRO A 84 22.74 -1.04 -6.28
N PRO A 85 23.55 0.03 -6.38
CA PRO A 85 24.14 0.61 -5.19
C PRO A 85 23.00 1.04 -4.27
N GLN A 86 23.04 0.68 -2.98
CA GLN A 86 22.02 1.10 -1.98
C GLN A 86 21.74 2.62 -2.01
N ASN A 87 22.73 3.42 -2.41
CA ASN A 87 22.66 4.86 -2.55
C ASN A 87 21.63 5.34 -3.60
N THR A 88 21.38 4.57 -4.66
CA THR A 88 20.42 4.95 -5.71
C THR A 88 18.99 4.73 -5.25
N ILE A 89 18.71 3.63 -4.56
CA ILE A 89 17.42 3.39 -3.91
C ILE A 89 17.18 4.45 -2.83
N ALA A 90 18.21 4.78 -2.05
CA ALA A 90 18.13 5.84 -1.04
C ALA A 90 17.80 7.20 -1.68
N PHE A 91 18.39 7.54 -2.83
CA PHE A 91 18.08 8.77 -3.56
C PHE A 91 16.60 8.87 -3.96
N PHE A 92 16.01 7.81 -4.51
CA PHE A 92 14.58 7.83 -4.85
C PHE A 92 13.68 7.85 -3.61
N ARG A 93 14.13 7.28 -2.48
CA ARG A 93 13.41 7.37 -1.20
C ARG A 93 13.38 8.79 -0.60
N GLU A 94 14.36 9.64 -0.92
CA GLU A 94 14.34 11.06 -0.50
C GLU A 94 13.24 11.87 -1.21
N PHE A 95 12.72 11.38 -2.33
CA PHE A 95 11.59 12.02 -2.98
C PHE A 95 10.29 11.77 -2.22
N SER A 96 9.48 12.82 -2.11
CA SER A 96 8.10 12.66 -1.65
C SER A 96 7.39 11.62 -2.53
N GLN A 97 6.46 10.88 -1.94
CA GLN A 97 5.71 9.86 -2.67
C GLN A 97 5.00 10.46 -3.90
N ALA A 98 4.42 11.65 -3.79
CA ALA A 98 3.79 12.35 -4.92
C ALA A 98 4.78 12.57 -6.07
N ARG A 99 6.02 12.94 -5.75
CA ARG A 99 7.06 13.14 -6.75
C ARG A 99 7.49 11.82 -7.39
N ARG A 100 7.53 10.72 -6.64
CA ARG A 100 7.80 9.37 -7.19
C ARG A 100 6.70 8.92 -8.14
N GLU A 101 5.43 9.11 -7.76
CA GLU A 101 4.28 8.83 -8.62
C GLU A 101 4.29 9.66 -9.91
N ASP A 102 4.61 10.95 -9.81
CA ASP A 102 4.74 11.82 -10.97
C ASP A 102 5.86 11.36 -11.92
N LEU A 103 7.01 10.94 -11.36
CA LEU A 103 8.11 10.39 -12.14
C LEU A 103 7.69 9.10 -12.85
N LEU A 104 7.14 8.12 -12.13
CA LEU A 104 6.65 6.86 -12.70
C LEU A 104 5.66 7.08 -13.85
N PHE A 105 4.77 8.06 -13.70
CA PHE A 105 3.79 8.40 -14.72
C PHE A 105 4.43 9.09 -15.93
N HIS A 106 5.32 10.06 -15.71
CA HIS A 106 5.96 10.81 -16.79
C HIS A 106 6.98 9.97 -17.59
N THR A 107 7.55 8.94 -16.98
CA THR A 107 8.39 7.96 -17.66
C THR A 107 7.57 6.88 -18.37
N GLY A 108 6.24 6.86 -18.21
CA GLY A 108 5.34 5.89 -18.83
C GLY A 108 5.36 4.50 -18.18
N ILE A 109 5.91 4.38 -16.96
CA ILE A 109 5.99 3.12 -16.21
C ILE A 109 4.63 2.74 -15.64
N ILE A 110 3.86 3.73 -15.20
CA ILE A 110 2.48 3.55 -14.75
C ILE A 110 1.54 4.40 -15.60
N ASP A 111 0.31 3.92 -15.76
CA ASP A 111 -0.74 4.67 -16.45
C ASP A 111 -1.43 5.70 -15.53
N SER A 112 -2.33 6.50 -16.11
CA SER A 112 -3.09 7.50 -15.36
C SER A 112 -4.05 6.89 -14.32
N GLY A 113 -4.50 5.65 -14.53
CA GLY A 113 -5.38 4.95 -13.61
C GLY A 113 -4.64 4.56 -12.32
N LEU A 114 -3.48 3.92 -12.46
CA LEU A 114 -2.63 3.54 -11.33
C LEU A 114 -2.11 4.76 -10.58
N LYS A 115 -1.72 5.83 -11.29
CA LYS A 115 -1.41 7.12 -10.65
C LYS A 115 -2.58 7.65 -9.81
N GLY A 116 -3.79 7.59 -10.36
CA GLY A 116 -5.01 8.00 -9.66
C GLY A 116 -5.24 7.21 -8.38
N GLU A 117 -5.08 5.88 -8.42
CA GLU A 117 -5.27 5.04 -7.24
C GLU A 117 -4.19 5.25 -6.18
N LEU A 118 -2.92 5.42 -6.56
CA LEU A 118 -1.86 5.79 -5.62
C LEU A 118 -2.16 7.12 -4.90
N SER A 119 -2.61 8.12 -5.65
CA SER A 119 -3.01 9.40 -5.08
C SER A 119 -4.23 9.26 -4.15
N ASN A 120 -5.21 8.42 -4.49
CA ASN A 120 -6.37 8.14 -3.64
C ASN A 120 -5.95 7.49 -2.32
N ILE A 121 -5.08 6.47 -2.37
CA ILE A 121 -4.57 5.76 -1.20
C ILE A 121 -3.81 6.72 -0.28
N ARG A 122 -2.92 7.55 -0.85
CA ARG A 122 -2.22 8.60 -0.08
C ARG A 122 -3.19 9.56 0.58
N GLN A 123 -4.15 10.10 -0.18
CA GLN A 123 -5.10 11.08 0.36
C GLN A 123 -5.92 10.46 1.49
N TYR A 124 -6.44 9.25 1.29
CA TYR A 124 -7.22 8.56 2.30
C TYR A 124 -6.39 8.27 3.55
N ARG A 125 -5.15 7.79 3.42
CA ARG A 125 -4.23 7.62 4.57
C ARG A 125 -4.04 8.93 5.33
N ASN A 126 -3.81 10.05 4.63
CA ASN A 126 -3.64 11.35 5.27
C ASN A 126 -4.91 11.77 6.01
N ASP A 127 -6.08 11.58 5.40
CA ASP A 127 -7.37 11.88 6.02
C ASP A 127 -7.55 11.04 7.30
N LEU A 128 -7.21 9.74 7.28
CA LEU A 128 -7.26 8.85 8.45
C LEU A 128 -6.33 9.32 9.58
N VAL A 129 -5.08 9.63 9.25
CA VAL A 129 -4.07 10.08 10.22
C VAL A 129 -4.49 11.41 10.86
N HIS A 130 -4.97 12.37 10.07
CA HIS A 130 -5.38 13.68 10.56
C HIS A 130 -6.74 13.66 11.28
N ALA A 131 -7.62 12.70 10.95
CA ALA A 131 -8.91 12.53 11.59
C ALA A 131 -8.86 11.60 12.83
N GLN A 132 -7.69 11.12 13.27
CA GLN A 132 -7.58 10.16 14.38
C GLN A 132 -8.25 10.64 15.69
N HIS A 133 -8.24 11.95 15.94
CA HIS A 133 -8.87 12.57 17.11
C HIS A 133 -10.34 12.94 16.92
N ASN A 134 -10.86 12.84 15.69
CA ASN A 134 -12.23 13.19 15.34
C ASN A 134 -13.07 11.93 15.15
N ARG A 135 -14.40 12.05 15.30
CA ARG A 135 -15.31 10.99 14.85
C ARG A 135 -15.15 10.86 13.33
N MET A 136 -14.75 9.69 12.88
CA MET A 136 -14.57 9.40 11.48
C MET A 136 -15.90 8.95 10.89
N TYR A 137 -16.38 9.72 9.93
CA TYR A 137 -17.54 9.41 9.12
C TYR A 137 -17.05 8.71 7.86
N LEU A 138 -17.61 7.54 7.54
CA LEU A 138 -17.32 6.92 6.25
C LEU A 138 -17.87 7.80 5.13
N PRO A 139 -17.11 8.01 4.05
CA PRO A 139 -17.51 8.92 2.98
C PRO A 139 -18.84 8.47 2.34
N ASP A 140 -19.79 9.41 2.26
CA ASP A 140 -21.09 9.21 1.62
C ASP A 140 -20.93 8.60 0.21
N GLY A 141 -21.60 7.48 -0.03
CA GLY A 141 -21.76 6.89 -1.35
C GLY A 141 -20.63 6.00 -1.88
N LYS A 142 -19.55 5.74 -1.12
CA LYS A 142 -18.56 4.70 -1.46
C LYS A 142 -18.48 3.64 -0.35
N PRO A 143 -18.73 2.35 -0.65
CA PRO A 143 -18.58 1.31 0.36
C PRO A 143 -17.12 1.24 0.81
N LEU A 144 -16.89 1.27 2.13
CA LEU A 144 -15.56 1.14 2.75
C LEU A 144 -14.80 -0.06 2.18
N ARG A 145 -15.49 -1.20 2.04
CA ARG A 145 -14.97 -2.40 1.40
C ARG A 145 -14.38 -2.13 0.02
N ALA A 146 -15.07 -1.38 -0.84
CA ALA A 146 -14.57 -1.06 -2.18
C ALA A 146 -13.38 -0.10 -2.16
N LEU A 147 -13.16 0.68 -1.10
CA LEU A 147 -11.93 1.48 -0.93
C LEU A 147 -10.76 0.61 -0.51
N VAL A 148 -11.00 -0.30 0.44
CA VAL A 148 -9.97 -1.21 0.97
C VAL A 148 -9.54 -2.23 -0.08
N ASN A 149 -10.49 -2.84 -0.80
CA ASN A 149 -10.20 -3.77 -1.90
C ASN A 149 -9.37 -3.10 -2.99
N ARG A 150 -9.71 -1.88 -3.39
CA ARG A 150 -8.91 -1.15 -4.39
C ARG A 150 -7.50 -0.84 -3.90
N ALA A 151 -7.32 -0.62 -2.60
CA ALA A 151 -5.99 -0.40 -2.03
C ALA A 151 -5.14 -1.67 -2.08
N ILE A 152 -5.65 -2.82 -1.61
CA ILE A 152 -4.91 -4.09 -1.68
C ILE A 152 -4.63 -4.51 -3.12
N ASP A 153 -5.60 -4.39 -4.03
CA ASP A 153 -5.41 -4.69 -5.46
C ASP A 153 -4.30 -3.82 -6.08
N THR A 154 -4.20 -2.55 -5.66
CA THR A 154 -3.17 -1.63 -6.15
C THR A 154 -1.79 -2.00 -5.60
N ILE A 155 -1.72 -2.40 -4.33
CA ILE A 155 -0.50 -2.86 -3.69
C ILE A 155 0.00 -4.13 -4.39
N GLN A 156 -0.88 -5.13 -4.54
CA GLN A 156 -0.57 -6.40 -5.20
C GLN A 156 -0.02 -6.19 -6.61
N LYS A 157 -0.68 -5.35 -7.43
CA LYS A 157 -0.22 -5.07 -8.80
C LYS A 157 1.20 -4.50 -8.85
N LEU A 158 1.56 -3.63 -7.91
CA LEU A 158 2.91 -3.06 -7.85
C LEU A 158 3.93 -4.06 -7.30
N ASP A 159 3.50 -4.96 -6.42
CA ASP A 159 4.34 -6.04 -5.88
C ASP A 159 4.67 -7.05 -6.98
N GLU A 160 3.67 -7.52 -7.71
CA GLU A 160 3.81 -8.37 -8.91
C GLU A 160 4.73 -7.73 -9.96
N GLN A 161 4.59 -6.42 -10.19
CA GLN A 161 5.46 -5.68 -11.12
C GLN A 161 6.93 -5.67 -10.66
N VAL A 162 7.20 -5.60 -9.35
CA VAL A 162 8.57 -5.71 -8.81
C VAL A 162 9.14 -7.11 -9.01
N ASP A 163 8.33 -8.14 -8.77
CA ASP A 163 8.75 -9.53 -8.95
C ASP A 163 9.08 -9.87 -10.41
N GLU A 164 8.28 -9.36 -11.35
CA GLU A 164 8.53 -9.47 -12.80
C GLU A 164 9.85 -8.80 -13.20
N LEU A 165 10.12 -7.61 -12.66
CA LEU A 165 11.38 -6.89 -12.90
C LEU A 165 12.59 -7.69 -12.38
N GLY A 166 12.51 -8.22 -11.15
CA GLY A 166 13.58 -9.04 -10.55
C GLY A 166 13.82 -10.36 -11.29
N SER A 167 12.78 -10.98 -11.83
CA SER A 167 12.87 -12.23 -12.60
C SER A 167 13.50 -12.02 -13.99
N SER A 168 13.23 -10.87 -14.61
CA SER A 168 13.75 -10.51 -15.93
C SER A 168 15.26 -10.19 -15.94
N ALA A 169 15.84 -9.79 -14.81
CA ALA A 169 17.28 -9.56 -14.64
C ALA A 169 18.10 -10.86 -14.46
N SER A 170 17.43 -12.00 -14.23
CA SER A 170 18.07 -13.30 -14.00
C SER A 170 18.08 -14.24 -15.23
N SER A 171 17.57 -13.76 -16.38
CA SER A 171 17.42 -14.50 -17.64
C SER A 171 18.34 -13.96 -18.73
#